data_AF-A0A553MQ82-F1
#
_entry.id   AF-A0A553MQ82-F1
#
_cell.length_a   1.000
_cell.length_b   1.000
_cell.length_c   1.000
_cell.angle_alpha   90.00
_cell.angle_beta   90.00
_cell.angle_gamma   90.00
#
_symmetry.space_group_name_H-M   'P 1'
#
loop_
_entity.id
_entity.type
_entity.pdbx_description
1 polymer ?
#
loop_
_entity_poly.entity_id
_entity_poly.type
_entity_poly.pdbx_seq_one_letter_code
_entity_poly.pdbx_strand_id
1 'polypeptide(L)'
;MEKQHIQARLITLLRQEKVQLWLEPYTAPGGCPDREKMKELADRLTAVVGFPVEVVAESLERIRSDSTCKDKGNKEFKETSVATLELHLPPEGETKKRKVPIKTKLDITTEELKQQISQEFGFEHFNLILSGKTLSLDGSEDPGTTPFLEIADQKGNPLHILKRERKALILAMGFHEKGRALMKKRNYSAALSHLLHADQEFKKCNSSLLSTVDNFAVLQLDVVWCFQALEQMECLSDAKERLQQAQECFTHCYGQQQSRLQQIKVENLYGQLSLDPEKMNLLMSLGFSEQDARLGLRACRGDVSEATIHVTQRQKEKTELMEHEREKRRQCLQNINTLVLLNATETQSSERQLKLVQLMSLGYQQEVADSALSLMGNDVQKAAEMLQDNGGMIPATLLAPSSSSSQEPSTSDSHGVNKKLVKELLEDIPRHEEDYLDLTLQEERELMDKIRDSLRRMRNDNQ
;
A
#
# COMPACT_ATOMS: atom_id res chain seq x y z
N MET A 1 -0.39 28.38 0.72
CA MET A 1 -1.00 27.10 0.28
C MET A 1 -1.41 27.18 -1.19
N GLU A 2 -2.28 28.14 -1.57
CA GLU A 2 -2.79 28.25 -2.96
C GLU A 2 -1.71 28.41 -4.05
N LYS A 3 -0.72 29.30 -3.89
CA LYS A 3 0.35 29.49 -4.90
C LYS A 3 1.21 28.23 -5.13
N GLN A 4 1.45 27.41 -4.11
CA GLN A 4 2.20 26.15 -4.24
C GLN A 4 1.36 25.06 -4.93
N HIS A 5 0.04 25.04 -4.66
CA HIS A 5 -0.90 24.14 -5.30
C HIS A 5 -1.03 24.42 -6.81
N ILE A 6 -1.07 25.70 -7.20
CA ILE A 6 -1.09 26.12 -8.61
C ILE A 6 0.18 25.66 -9.33
N GLN A 7 1.37 25.87 -8.73
CA GLN A 7 2.63 25.43 -9.32
C GLN A 7 2.68 23.91 -9.52
N ALA A 8 2.25 23.11 -8.55
CA ALA A 8 2.24 21.66 -8.67
C ALA A 8 1.33 21.18 -9.81
N ARG A 9 0.13 21.77 -9.93
CA ARG A 9 -0.81 21.49 -11.02
C ARG A 9 -0.23 21.87 -12.39
N LEU A 10 0.37 23.06 -12.50
CA LEU A 10 1.01 23.51 -13.75
C LEU A 10 2.18 22.60 -14.15
N ILE A 11 3.02 22.17 -13.20
CA ILE A 11 4.13 21.24 -13.47
C ILE A 11 3.60 19.90 -14.01
N THR A 12 2.50 19.37 -13.46
CA THR A 12 1.88 18.13 -13.94
C THR A 12 1.38 18.27 -15.37
N LEU A 13 0.71 19.38 -15.69
CA LEU A 13 0.20 19.66 -17.05
C LEU A 13 1.35 19.83 -18.05
N LEU A 14 2.37 20.61 -17.71
CA LEU A 14 3.56 20.80 -18.57
C LEU A 14 4.27 19.46 -18.86
N ARG A 15 4.28 18.53 -17.90
CA ARG A 15 4.84 17.17 -18.10
C ARG A 15 3.96 16.32 -19.02
N GLN A 16 2.64 16.39 -18.87
CA GLN A 16 1.69 15.66 -19.74
C GLN A 16 1.81 16.12 -21.19
N GLU A 17 1.95 17.43 -21.41
CA GLU A 17 2.10 18.04 -22.73
C GLU A 17 3.54 18.02 -23.26
N LYS A 18 4.49 17.47 -22.50
CA LYS A 18 5.93 17.44 -22.83
C LYS A 18 6.52 18.82 -23.14
N VAL A 19 6.01 19.87 -22.50
CA VAL A 19 6.46 21.25 -22.67
C VAL A 19 7.69 21.50 -21.81
N GLN A 20 8.80 21.89 -22.46
CA GLN A 20 10.07 22.22 -21.79
C GLN A 20 10.30 23.73 -21.81
N LEU A 21 9.95 24.41 -20.73
CA LEU A 21 10.00 25.88 -20.64
C LEU A 21 11.41 26.47 -20.76
N TRP A 22 12.46 25.69 -20.50
CA TRP A 22 13.86 26.11 -20.56
C TRP A 22 14.49 25.98 -21.97
N LEU A 23 13.73 25.53 -22.97
CA LEU A 23 14.15 25.43 -24.37
C LEU A 23 13.36 26.40 -25.25
N GLU A 24 13.84 26.59 -26.48
CA GLU A 24 13.08 27.29 -27.52
C GLU A 24 11.78 26.52 -27.84
N PRO A 25 10.63 27.20 -28.01
CA PRO A 25 10.46 28.65 -28.25
C PRO A 25 10.16 29.50 -26.99
N TYR A 26 10.24 28.95 -25.78
CA TYR A 26 9.81 29.63 -24.55
C TYR A 26 10.93 30.42 -23.85
N THR A 27 12.17 29.94 -23.98
CA THR A 27 13.36 30.63 -23.47
C THR A 27 14.33 30.87 -24.63
N ALA A 28 14.67 32.14 -24.88
CA ALA A 28 15.66 32.52 -25.88
C ALA A 28 17.09 32.17 -25.41
N PRO A 29 18.09 32.11 -26.31
CA PRO A 29 19.48 31.77 -25.96
C PRO A 29 20.11 32.63 -24.85
N GLY A 30 19.62 33.86 -24.64
CA GLY A 30 20.03 34.76 -23.55
C GLY A 30 19.39 34.47 -22.18
N GLY A 31 18.50 33.48 -22.07
CA GLY A 31 17.76 33.15 -20.83
C GLY A 31 16.54 34.02 -20.55
N CYS A 32 16.23 34.97 -21.43
CA CYS A 32 15.02 35.80 -21.37
C CYS A 32 13.78 35.01 -21.84
N PRO A 33 12.60 35.26 -21.24
CA PRO A 33 11.36 34.66 -21.69
C PRO A 33 10.94 35.24 -23.03
N ASP A 34 10.47 34.39 -23.95
CA ASP A 34 9.68 34.84 -25.08
C ASP A 34 8.29 35.24 -24.56
N ARG A 35 8.04 36.55 -24.51
CA ARG A 35 6.82 37.12 -23.91
C ARG A 35 5.54 36.68 -24.65
N GLU A 36 5.63 36.47 -25.96
CA GLU A 36 4.47 36.11 -26.77
C GLU A 36 4.12 34.63 -26.54
N LYS A 37 5.14 33.76 -26.59
CA LYS A 37 4.94 32.31 -26.40
C LYS A 37 4.57 31.94 -24.96
N MET A 38 5.10 32.65 -23.97
CA MET A 38 4.72 32.47 -22.57
C MET A 38 3.29 32.93 -22.30
N LYS A 39 2.83 34.00 -22.96
CA LYS A 39 1.44 34.48 -22.84
C LYS A 39 0.45 33.52 -23.50
N GLU A 40 0.76 33.05 -24.71
CA GLU A 40 -0.04 32.04 -25.43
C GLU A 40 -0.23 30.76 -24.60
N LEU A 41 0.84 30.32 -23.91
CA LEU A 41 0.79 29.17 -23.02
C LEU A 41 -0.01 29.43 -21.73
N ALA A 42 0.13 30.62 -21.14
CA ALA A 42 -0.63 31.01 -19.95
C ALA A 42 -2.14 31.07 -20.24
N ASP A 43 -2.53 31.61 -21.40
CA ASP A 43 -3.94 31.70 -21.82
C ASP A 43 -4.55 30.29 -21.99
N ARG A 44 -3.83 29.34 -22.61
CA ARG A 44 -4.28 27.95 -22.75
C ARG A 44 -4.42 27.24 -21.40
N LEU A 45 -3.43 27.37 -20.52
CA LEU A 45 -3.43 26.68 -19.23
C LEU A 45 -4.42 27.29 -18.23
N THR A 46 -4.76 28.57 -18.38
CA THR A 46 -5.80 29.24 -17.58
C THR A 46 -7.15 28.55 -17.71
N ALA A 47 -7.54 28.16 -18.93
CA ALA A 47 -8.80 27.47 -19.20
C ALA A 47 -8.91 26.10 -18.50
N VAL A 48 -7.77 25.43 -18.23
CA VAL A 48 -7.72 24.09 -17.62
C VAL A 48 -7.54 24.16 -16.10
N VAL A 49 -6.77 25.12 -15.60
CA VAL A 49 -6.42 25.20 -14.17
C VAL A 49 -7.48 25.98 -13.38
N GLY A 50 -8.20 26.91 -14.03
CA GLY A 50 -9.30 27.68 -13.43
C GLY A 50 -8.84 28.86 -12.57
N PHE A 51 -7.68 29.45 -12.87
CA PHE A 51 -7.11 30.62 -12.17
C PHE A 51 -6.89 31.78 -13.13
N PRO A 52 -6.80 33.04 -12.65
CA PRO A 52 -6.55 34.21 -13.50
C PRO A 52 -5.23 34.09 -14.28
N VAL A 53 -5.23 34.59 -15.51
CA VAL A 53 -4.08 34.53 -16.45
C VAL A 53 -2.83 35.14 -15.83
N GLU A 54 -2.97 36.20 -15.03
CA GLU A 54 -1.87 36.89 -14.36
C GLU A 54 -1.17 35.97 -13.35
N VAL A 55 -1.94 35.22 -12.56
CA VAL A 55 -1.43 34.30 -11.53
C VAL A 55 -0.78 33.08 -12.18
N VAL A 56 -1.34 32.59 -13.29
CA VAL A 56 -0.78 31.50 -14.08
C VAL A 56 0.53 31.94 -14.75
N ALA A 57 0.57 33.14 -15.35
CA ALA A 57 1.77 33.70 -15.98
C ALA A 57 2.90 33.92 -14.96
N GLU A 58 2.61 34.49 -13.78
CA GLU A 58 3.59 34.63 -12.69
C GLU A 58 4.14 33.26 -12.24
N SER A 59 3.27 32.25 -12.15
CA SER A 59 3.65 30.90 -11.72
C SER A 59 4.49 30.19 -12.77
N LEU A 60 4.14 30.32 -14.06
CA LEU A 60 4.90 29.78 -15.20
C LEU A 60 6.28 30.43 -15.33
N GLU A 61 6.37 31.75 -15.17
CA GLU A 61 7.66 32.45 -15.20
C GLU A 61 8.55 32.00 -14.04
N ARG A 62 7.97 31.75 -12.85
CA ARG A 62 8.73 31.19 -11.72
C ARG A 62 9.25 29.78 -12.04
N ILE A 63 8.41 28.92 -12.61
CA ILE A 63 8.81 27.56 -13.01
C ILE A 63 9.92 27.63 -14.07
N ARG A 64 9.77 28.49 -15.09
CA ARG A 64 10.78 28.71 -16.14
C ARG A 64 12.10 29.17 -15.55
N SER A 65 12.07 30.20 -14.70
CA SER A 65 13.27 30.76 -14.05
C SER A 65 14.03 29.70 -13.24
N ASP A 66 13.30 28.91 -12.43
CA ASP A 66 13.87 27.81 -11.64
C ASP A 66 14.47 26.72 -12.55
N SER A 67 13.76 26.32 -13.61
CA SER A 67 14.23 25.34 -14.58
C SER A 67 15.47 25.82 -15.36
N THR A 68 15.51 27.08 -15.78
CA THR A 68 16.67 27.67 -16.47
C THR A 68 17.88 27.80 -15.54
N CYS A 69 17.67 28.13 -14.26
CA CYS A 69 18.74 28.16 -13.27
C CYS A 69 19.35 26.76 -13.06
N LYS A 70 18.51 25.73 -12.97
CA LYS A 70 18.94 24.33 -12.87
C LYS A 70 19.66 23.84 -14.13
N ASP A 71 19.17 24.19 -15.31
CA ASP A 71 19.84 23.84 -16.58
C ASP A 71 21.23 24.48 -16.69
N LYS A 72 21.36 25.76 -16.31
CA LYS A 72 22.65 26.46 -16.23
C LYS A 72 23.60 25.77 -15.23
N GLY A 73 23.13 25.45 -14.03
CA GLY A 73 23.92 24.72 -13.04
C GLY A 73 24.34 23.33 -13.50
N ASN A 74 23.48 22.61 -14.22
CA ASN A 74 23.80 21.30 -14.79
C ASN A 74 24.85 21.38 -15.91
N LYS A 75 24.81 22.43 -16.74
CA LYS A 75 25.85 22.69 -17.76
C LYS A 75 27.18 23.03 -17.13
N GLU A 76 27.19 23.93 -16.14
CA GLU A 76 28.38 24.30 -15.38
C GLU A 76 28.98 23.08 -14.67
N PHE A 77 28.16 22.21 -14.07
CA PHE A 77 28.63 20.96 -13.46
C PHE A 77 29.28 20.02 -14.47
N LYS A 78 28.72 19.86 -15.67
CA LYS A 78 29.31 19.02 -16.73
C LYS A 78 30.66 19.53 -17.20
N GLU A 79 30.87 20.85 -17.22
CA GLU A 79 32.10 21.47 -17.71
C GLU A 79 33.18 21.58 -16.63
N THR A 80 32.79 21.89 -15.38
CA THR A 80 33.73 22.28 -14.32
C THR A 80 33.76 21.31 -13.13
N SER A 81 32.86 20.31 -13.10
CA SER A 81 32.62 19.44 -11.93
C SER A 81 32.20 20.17 -10.66
N VAL A 82 31.75 21.43 -10.76
CA VAL A 82 31.19 22.21 -9.66
C VAL A 82 29.67 22.14 -9.68
N ALA A 83 29.09 21.55 -8.64
CA ALA A 83 27.64 21.44 -8.47
C ALA A 83 27.10 22.69 -7.77
N THR A 84 25.86 23.07 -8.11
CA THR A 84 25.13 24.14 -7.41
C THR A 84 24.12 23.49 -6.46
N LEU A 85 24.29 23.69 -5.16
CA LEU A 85 23.41 23.19 -4.09
C LEU A 85 22.45 24.30 -3.63
N GLU A 86 21.19 23.96 -3.34
CA GLU A 86 20.22 24.91 -2.74
C GLU A 86 20.23 24.80 -1.20
N LEU A 87 20.81 25.79 -0.53
CA LEU A 87 20.78 25.90 0.94
C LEU A 87 19.48 26.55 1.41
N HIS A 88 18.88 25.97 2.44
CA HIS A 88 17.72 26.53 3.13
C HIS A 88 18.17 27.12 4.44
N LEU A 89 18.24 28.45 4.50
CA LEU A 89 18.65 29.17 5.70
C LEU A 89 17.48 29.30 6.69
N PRO A 90 17.76 29.33 8.00
CA PRO A 90 16.75 29.61 9.01
C PRO A 90 16.09 30.99 8.76
N PRO A 91 14.80 31.14 9.11
CA PRO A 91 14.09 32.40 8.91
C PRO A 91 14.68 33.50 9.79
N GLU A 92 14.98 34.64 9.18
CA GLU A 92 15.42 35.85 9.88
C GLU A 92 14.21 36.79 9.98
N GLY A 93 13.49 36.73 11.12
CA GLY A 93 12.23 37.47 11.34
C GLY A 93 10.97 36.82 10.75
N GLU A 94 9.93 37.62 10.46
CA GLU A 94 8.60 37.16 10.00
C GLU A 94 8.54 36.64 8.54
N THR A 95 9.68 36.49 7.86
CA THR A 95 9.70 36.12 6.43
C THR A 95 10.13 34.66 6.19
N LYS A 96 9.50 34.04 5.18
CA LYS A 96 9.60 32.61 4.82
C LYS A 96 11.05 32.15 4.56
N LYS A 97 11.30 30.86 4.82
CA LYS A 97 12.55 30.11 4.52
C LYS A 97 13.29 30.65 3.29
N ARG A 98 14.51 31.19 3.50
CA ARG A 98 15.34 31.76 2.42
C ARG A 98 16.13 30.65 1.73
N LYS A 99 15.97 30.53 0.41
CA LYS A 99 16.75 29.62 -0.43
C LYS A 99 17.93 30.38 -1.03
N VAL A 100 19.15 29.87 -0.88
CA VAL A 100 20.36 30.48 -1.45
C VAL A 100 21.18 29.41 -2.18
N PRO A 101 21.61 29.65 -3.42
CA PRO A 101 22.49 28.73 -4.13
C PRO A 101 23.93 28.84 -3.61
N ILE A 102 24.58 27.70 -3.37
CA ILE A 102 26.03 27.60 -3.07
C ILE A 102 26.69 26.71 -4.12
N LYS A 103 27.88 27.09 -4.58
CA LYS A 103 28.66 26.33 -5.57
C LYS A 103 29.75 25.52 -4.86
N THR A 104 29.73 24.20 -5.01
CA THR A 104 30.68 23.29 -4.36
C THR A 104 30.99 22.10 -5.26
N LYS A 105 32.17 21.48 -5.10
CA LYS A 105 32.43 20.19 -5.74
C LYS A 105 31.67 19.08 -5.01
N LEU A 106 31.48 17.93 -5.67
CA LEU A 106 30.75 16.79 -5.09
C LEU A 106 31.58 15.94 -4.12
N ASP A 107 32.90 16.08 -4.16
CA ASP A 107 33.87 15.38 -3.30
C ASP A 107 34.22 16.17 -2.01
N ILE A 108 33.51 17.28 -1.75
CA ILE A 108 33.72 18.11 -0.57
C ILE A 108 33.33 17.37 0.72
N THR A 109 34.15 17.52 1.75
CA THR A 109 33.84 16.98 3.09
C THR A 109 32.79 17.83 3.81
N THR A 110 32.10 17.24 4.79
CA THR A 110 31.13 17.97 5.63
C THR A 110 31.77 19.14 6.37
N GLU A 111 33.04 19.02 6.77
CA GLU A 111 33.78 20.07 7.47
C GLU A 111 34.08 21.25 6.56
N GLU A 112 34.62 20.98 5.36
CA GLU A 112 34.90 22.00 4.35
C GLU A 112 33.63 22.73 3.92
N LEU A 113 32.52 22.00 3.76
CA LEU A 113 31.23 22.59 3.43
C LEU A 113 30.71 23.48 4.56
N LYS A 114 30.83 23.04 5.83
CA LYS A 114 30.47 23.88 6.97
C LYS A 114 31.34 25.13 7.05
N GLN A 115 32.64 25.00 6.81
CA GLN A 115 33.55 26.15 6.81
C GLN A 115 33.19 27.16 5.72
N GLN A 116 32.85 26.71 4.51
CA GLN A 116 32.43 27.57 3.42
C GLN A 116 31.14 28.32 3.76
N ILE A 117 30.15 27.64 4.36
CA ILE A 117 28.88 28.25 4.79
C ILE A 117 29.10 29.23 5.95
N SER A 118 29.98 28.91 6.90
CA SER A 118 30.37 29.82 7.99
C SER A 118 31.02 31.10 7.46
N GLN A 119 31.90 30.99 6.46
CA GLN A 119 32.58 32.15 5.87
C GLN A 119 31.64 33.03 5.06
N GLU A 120 30.72 32.43 4.30
CA GLU A 120 29.82 33.15 3.40
C GLU A 120 28.63 33.78 4.13
N PHE A 121 28.12 33.13 5.19
CA PHE A 121 26.91 33.57 5.88
C PHE A 121 27.12 33.94 7.37
N GLY A 122 28.32 33.75 7.92
CA GLY A 122 28.65 34.17 9.28
C GLY A 122 28.10 33.27 10.40
N PHE A 123 27.70 32.03 10.11
CA PHE A 123 27.20 31.11 11.13
C PHE A 123 28.34 30.41 11.88
N GLU A 124 28.33 30.50 13.22
CA GLU A 124 29.34 29.83 14.05
C GLU A 124 28.96 28.37 14.40
N HIS A 125 27.67 28.09 14.61
CA HIS A 125 27.19 26.77 15.05
C HIS A 125 25.92 26.36 14.31
N PHE A 126 26.01 25.39 13.39
CA PHE A 126 24.86 24.86 12.68
C PHE A 126 25.03 23.39 12.24
N ASN A 127 23.88 22.77 11.99
CA ASN A 127 23.77 21.40 11.49
C ASN A 127 23.28 21.41 10.05
N LEU A 128 23.90 20.58 9.20
CA LEU A 128 23.48 20.39 7.82
C LEU A 128 22.54 19.20 7.77
N ILE A 129 21.39 19.36 7.11
CA ILE A 129 20.38 18.31 6.97
C ILE A 129 20.19 18.03 5.48
N LEU A 130 20.44 16.79 5.08
CA LEU A 130 20.23 16.32 3.72
C LEU A 130 19.28 15.12 3.75
N SER A 131 18.16 15.19 3.02
CA SER A 131 17.17 14.10 2.92
C SER A 131 16.70 13.56 4.28
N GLY A 132 16.52 14.45 5.26
CA GLY A 132 16.09 14.08 6.63
C GLY A 132 17.21 13.54 7.53
N LYS A 133 18.46 13.49 7.06
CA LYS A 133 19.62 13.06 7.84
C LYS A 133 20.52 14.24 8.18
N THR A 134 20.87 14.40 9.44
CA THR A 134 21.86 15.38 9.90
C THR A 134 23.26 14.87 9.56
N LEU A 135 24.04 15.67 8.84
CA LEU A 135 25.42 15.38 8.50
C LEU A 135 26.31 15.69 9.73
N SER A 136 26.87 14.64 10.35
CA SER A 136 27.83 14.75 11.45
C SER A 136 29.27 14.86 10.93
N LEU A 137 30.14 15.54 11.68
CA LEU A 137 31.53 15.80 11.29
C LEU A 137 32.40 14.54 11.25
N ASP A 138 32.06 13.51 12.02
CA ASP A 138 32.80 12.25 12.03
C ASP A 138 31.85 11.09 11.85
N GLY A 139 32.27 10.10 11.05
CA GLY A 139 31.65 8.77 11.00
C GLY A 139 31.77 7.97 12.31
N SER A 140 31.96 8.64 13.44
CA SER A 140 31.75 8.07 14.75
C SER A 140 30.28 8.21 15.12
N GLU A 141 29.59 7.07 15.19
CA GLU A 141 28.27 6.95 15.77
C GLU A 141 28.35 7.26 17.27
N ASP A 142 28.54 8.53 17.66
CA ASP A 142 28.43 8.90 19.07
C ASP A 142 26.93 8.93 19.44
N PRO A 143 26.44 8.00 20.30
CA PRO A 143 25.02 7.91 20.67
C PRO A 143 24.55 9.08 21.55
N GLY A 144 25.44 10.02 21.88
CA GLY A 144 25.13 11.19 22.72
C GLY A 144 24.44 12.34 21.97
N THR A 145 24.56 12.39 20.64
CA THR A 145 24.08 13.51 19.80
C THR A 145 23.02 13.09 18.77
N THR A 146 22.68 11.80 18.69
CA THR A 146 21.63 11.27 17.82
C THR A 146 20.27 11.25 18.53
N PRO A 147 19.31 12.13 18.18
CA PRO A 147 17.96 12.07 18.70
C PRO A 147 17.19 11.00 17.90
N PHE A 148 17.46 9.72 18.15
CA PHE A 148 16.75 8.65 17.45
C PHE A 148 15.90 7.75 18.36
N LEU A 149 15.98 7.90 19.69
CA LEU A 149 15.14 7.14 20.61
C LEU A 149 14.70 7.96 21.83
N GLU A 150 13.59 8.68 21.66
CA GLU A 150 12.80 9.19 22.79
C GLU A 150 12.00 8.02 23.37
N ILE A 151 12.54 7.41 24.42
CA ILE A 151 11.84 6.39 25.21
C ILE A 151 10.67 7.10 25.89
N ALA A 152 9.44 6.70 25.57
CA ALA A 152 8.22 7.22 26.16
C ALA A 152 7.53 6.18 27.03
N ASP A 153 6.71 6.63 27.99
CA ASP A 153 5.82 5.76 28.75
C ASP A 153 4.69 5.20 27.86
N GLN A 154 3.84 4.33 28.41
CA GLN A 154 2.67 3.76 27.72
C GLN A 154 1.61 4.80 27.31
N LYS A 155 1.80 6.08 27.65
CA LYS A 155 0.95 7.22 27.30
C LYS A 155 1.63 8.20 26.34
N GLY A 156 2.86 7.90 25.89
CA GLY A 156 3.61 8.73 24.95
C GLY A 156 4.39 9.89 25.61
N ASN A 157 4.50 9.94 26.94
CA ASN A 157 5.30 10.96 27.62
C ASN A 157 6.78 10.57 27.62
N PRO A 158 7.71 11.48 27.26
CA PRO A 158 9.13 11.17 27.26
C PRO A 158 9.62 10.85 28.68
N LEU A 159 10.19 9.66 28.87
CA LEU A 159 10.81 9.25 30.13
C LEU A 159 12.13 10.01 30.30
N HIS A 160 12.25 10.73 31.42
CA HIS A 160 13.45 11.47 31.79
C HIS A 160 14.54 10.53 32.31
N ILE A 161 15.18 9.81 31.39
CA ILE A 161 16.34 8.94 31.65
C ILE A 161 17.62 9.78 31.47
N LEU A 162 18.54 9.72 32.43
CA LEU A 162 19.83 10.40 32.37
C LEU A 162 20.57 10.04 31.06
N LYS A 163 21.21 11.02 30.40
CA LYS A 163 21.87 10.82 29.09
C LYS A 163 22.85 9.64 29.06
N ARG A 164 23.55 9.39 30.19
CA ARG A 164 24.48 8.26 30.33
C ARG A 164 23.77 6.91 30.36
N GLU A 165 22.65 6.80 31.07
CA GLU A 165 21.85 5.57 31.16
C GLU A 165 21.15 5.27 29.83
N ARG A 166 20.68 6.30 29.12
CA ARG A 166 20.10 6.15 27.77
C ARG A 166 21.11 5.56 26.78
N LYS A 167 22.35 6.05 26.80
CA LYS A 167 23.45 5.53 25.96
C LYS A 167 23.74 4.06 26.28
N ALA A 168 23.85 3.72 27.57
CA ALA A 168 24.08 2.34 28.00
C ALA A 168 22.94 1.41 27.54
N LEU A 169 21.67 1.82 27.70
CA LEU A 169 20.52 1.00 27.32
C LEU A 169 20.46 0.74 25.80
N ILE A 170 20.68 1.76 24.98
CA ILE A 170 20.67 1.62 23.51
C ILE A 170 21.77 0.65 23.07
N LEU A 171 22.98 0.80 23.62
CA LEU A 171 24.10 -0.10 23.33
C LEU A 171 23.78 -1.53 23.78
N ALA A 172 23.22 -1.69 24.98
CA ALA A 172 22.83 -2.99 25.51
C ALA A 172 21.82 -3.70 24.60
N MET A 173 20.77 -2.99 24.16
CA MET A 173 19.77 -3.52 23.21
C MET A 173 20.39 -3.87 21.86
N GLY A 174 21.26 -3.01 21.32
CA GLY A 174 21.93 -3.24 20.04
C GLY A 174 22.84 -4.48 20.07
N PHE A 175 23.63 -4.64 21.12
CA PHE A 175 24.47 -5.82 21.31
C PHE A 175 23.67 -7.09 21.53
N HIS A 176 22.56 -7.01 22.29
CA HIS A 176 21.67 -8.15 22.52
C HIS A 176 21.05 -8.66 21.21
N GLU A 177 20.51 -7.76 20.39
CA GLU A 177 19.92 -8.14 19.10
C GLU A 177 20.96 -8.71 18.14
N LYS A 178 22.16 -8.12 18.10
CA LYS A 178 23.29 -8.66 17.33
C LYS A 178 23.69 -10.06 17.80
N GLY A 179 23.69 -10.28 19.12
CA GLY A 179 23.90 -11.59 19.73
C GLY A 179 22.87 -12.61 19.27
N ARG A 180 21.57 -12.28 19.33
CA ARG A 180 20.49 -13.16 18.85
C ARG A 180 20.60 -13.47 17.36
N ALA A 181 20.96 -12.49 16.54
CA ALA A 181 21.17 -12.69 15.11
C ALA A 181 22.28 -13.72 14.84
N LEU A 182 23.33 -13.76 15.67
CA LEU A 182 24.41 -14.75 15.60
C LEU A 182 24.00 -16.11 16.16
N MET A 183 23.18 -16.15 17.23
CA MET A 183 22.60 -17.41 17.73
C MET A 183 21.73 -18.10 16.67
N LYS A 184 20.92 -17.34 15.93
CA LYS A 184 20.13 -17.86 14.79
C LYS A 184 21.02 -18.48 13.70
N LYS A 185 22.23 -17.96 13.53
CA LYS A 185 23.26 -18.48 12.61
C LYS A 185 24.10 -19.61 13.23
N ARG A 186 23.79 -20.08 14.44
CA ARG A 186 24.53 -21.09 15.23
C ARG A 186 25.98 -20.72 15.54
N ASN A 187 26.35 -19.44 15.42
CA ASN A 187 27.68 -18.97 15.80
C ASN A 187 27.66 -18.54 17.28
N TYR A 188 27.68 -19.53 18.17
CA TYR A 188 27.48 -19.31 19.61
C TYR A 188 28.65 -18.63 20.30
N SER A 189 29.89 -18.80 19.81
CA SER A 189 31.08 -18.15 20.40
C SER A 189 31.08 -16.64 20.17
N ALA A 190 30.81 -16.20 18.95
CA ALA A 190 30.67 -14.78 18.64
C ALA A 190 29.41 -14.17 19.27
N ALA A 191 28.31 -14.94 19.33
CA ALA A 191 27.10 -14.53 20.02
C ALA A 191 27.36 -14.27 21.50
N LEU A 192 28.02 -15.20 22.19
CA LEU A 192 28.34 -15.07 23.62
C LEU A 192 29.15 -13.80 23.90
N SER A 193 30.15 -13.48 23.06
CA SER A 193 30.91 -12.24 23.22
C SER A 193 30.01 -11.01 23.18
N HIS A 194 29.11 -10.90 22.19
CA HIS A 194 28.19 -9.77 22.10
C HIS A 194 27.15 -9.74 23.25
N LEU A 195 26.66 -10.89 23.69
CA LEU A 195 25.72 -10.98 24.81
C LEU A 195 26.39 -10.56 26.14
N LEU A 196 27.66 -10.91 26.36
CA LEU A 196 28.41 -10.45 27.54
C LEU A 196 28.68 -8.94 27.52
N HIS A 197 28.92 -8.35 26.34
CA HIS A 197 28.99 -6.89 26.23
C HIS A 197 27.64 -6.23 26.52
N ALA A 198 26.53 -6.82 26.05
CA ALA A 198 25.19 -6.35 26.40
C ALA A 198 24.95 -6.41 27.92
N ASP A 199 25.39 -7.47 28.59
CA ASP A 199 25.26 -7.65 30.05
C ASP A 199 26.00 -6.55 30.83
N GLN A 200 27.21 -6.20 30.39
CA GLN A 200 27.98 -5.10 30.97
C GLN A 200 27.28 -3.74 30.80
N GLU A 201 26.68 -3.47 29.64
CA GLU A 201 25.96 -2.21 29.41
C GLU A 201 24.64 -2.15 30.19
N PHE A 202 23.89 -3.26 30.30
CA PHE A 202 22.70 -3.30 31.16
C PHE A 202 23.05 -3.07 32.63
N LYS A 203 24.16 -3.61 33.13
CA LYS A 203 24.64 -3.38 34.51
C LYS A 203 24.98 -1.91 34.81
N LYS A 204 25.19 -1.07 33.79
CA LYS A 204 25.38 0.38 33.95
C LYS A 204 24.05 1.15 34.09
N CYS A 205 22.92 0.52 33.79
CA CYS A 205 21.60 1.11 33.95
C CYS A 205 21.11 0.96 35.41
N ASN A 206 20.34 1.93 35.92
CA ASN A 206 19.76 1.81 37.26
C ASN A 206 18.78 0.63 37.39
N SER A 207 18.63 0.12 38.62
CA SER A 207 17.75 -1.01 38.92
C SER A 207 16.26 -0.72 38.72
N SER A 208 15.82 0.54 38.81
CA SER A 208 14.41 0.91 38.62
C SER A 208 13.94 0.75 37.16
N LEU A 209 14.79 1.02 36.18
CA LEU A 209 14.47 0.84 34.77
C LEU A 209 14.57 -0.64 34.36
N LEU A 210 15.61 -1.33 34.85
CA LEU A 210 15.82 -2.76 34.61
C LEU A 210 14.74 -3.65 35.23
N SER A 211 14.13 -3.21 36.34
CA SER A 211 13.02 -3.93 36.97
C SER A 211 11.67 -3.71 36.27
N THR A 212 11.56 -2.67 35.43
CA THR A 212 10.33 -2.39 34.69
C THR A 212 10.25 -3.15 33.37
N VAL A 213 11.40 -3.58 32.82
CA VAL A 213 11.54 -4.16 31.48
C VAL A 213 12.23 -5.52 31.57
N ASP A 214 11.74 -6.52 30.84
CA ASP A 214 12.20 -7.90 30.92
C ASP A 214 13.44 -8.20 30.04
N ASN A 215 13.88 -7.26 29.22
CA ASN A 215 15.01 -7.42 28.29
C ASN A 215 16.28 -7.95 28.96
N PHE A 216 16.59 -7.50 30.18
CA PHE A 216 17.75 -7.99 30.92
C PHE A 216 17.60 -9.46 31.33
N ALA A 217 16.40 -9.87 31.77
CA ALA A 217 16.11 -11.26 32.12
C ALA A 217 16.24 -12.18 30.90
N VAL A 218 15.73 -11.74 29.74
CA VAL A 218 15.85 -12.52 28.51
C VAL A 218 17.30 -12.60 28.03
N LEU A 219 18.09 -11.53 28.20
CA LEU A 219 19.52 -11.58 27.92
C LEU A 219 20.23 -12.64 28.77
N GLN A 220 19.93 -12.72 30.07
CA GLN A 220 20.52 -13.74 30.95
C GLN A 220 20.22 -15.16 30.45
N LEU A 221 19.00 -15.42 29.99
CA LEU A 221 18.62 -16.70 29.38
C LEU A 221 19.41 -16.99 28.10
N ASP A 222 19.56 -16.00 27.23
CA ASP A 222 20.31 -16.16 25.97
C ASP A 222 21.81 -16.46 26.23
N VAL A 223 22.41 -15.87 27.28
CA VAL A 223 23.78 -16.20 27.72
C VAL A 223 23.88 -17.65 28.20
N VAL A 224 22.96 -18.07 29.06
CA VAL A 224 22.91 -19.46 29.56
C VAL A 224 22.73 -20.46 28.41
N TRP A 225 21.91 -20.12 27.42
CA TRP A 225 21.74 -20.92 26.21
C TRP A 225 23.05 -21.05 25.44
N CYS A 226 23.82 -19.97 25.31
CA CYS A 226 25.15 -20.00 24.70
C CYS A 226 26.13 -20.89 25.48
N PHE A 227 26.13 -20.86 26.83
CA PHE A 227 26.96 -21.76 27.64
C PHE A 227 26.62 -23.23 27.39
N GLN A 228 25.32 -23.56 27.34
CA GLN A 228 24.85 -24.90 27.04
C GLN A 228 25.26 -25.34 25.63
N ALA A 229 25.09 -24.47 24.64
CA ALA A 229 25.40 -24.78 23.24
C ALA A 229 26.91 -24.92 22.96
N LEU A 230 27.76 -24.35 23.80
CA LEU A 230 29.22 -24.45 23.73
C LEU A 230 29.79 -25.53 24.67
N GLU A 231 28.94 -26.26 25.41
CA GLU A 231 29.33 -27.33 26.35
C GLU A 231 30.32 -26.87 27.44
N GLN A 232 30.24 -25.60 27.85
CA GLN A 232 31.14 -25.01 28.85
C GLN A 232 30.75 -25.39 30.29
N MET A 233 31.18 -26.56 30.73
CA MET A 233 30.93 -27.09 32.09
C MET A 233 31.54 -26.24 33.21
N GLU A 234 32.57 -25.45 32.90
CA GLU A 234 33.26 -24.58 33.87
C GLU A 234 32.40 -23.38 34.29
N CYS A 235 31.41 -22.99 33.48
CA CYS A 235 30.55 -21.82 33.72
C CYS A 235 29.21 -22.16 34.38
N LEU A 236 29.04 -23.37 34.94
CA LEU A 236 27.77 -23.82 35.53
C LEU A 236 27.33 -22.97 36.74
N SER A 237 28.26 -22.46 37.54
CA SER A 237 27.95 -21.57 38.67
C SER A 237 27.38 -20.23 38.20
N ASP A 238 28.03 -19.62 37.19
CA ASP A 238 27.56 -18.37 36.56
C ASP A 238 26.19 -18.60 35.87
N ALA A 239 26.02 -19.72 35.17
CA ALA A 239 24.74 -20.07 34.56
C ALA A 239 23.60 -20.14 35.58
N LYS A 240 23.85 -20.73 36.76
CA LYS A 240 22.87 -20.80 37.85
C LYS A 240 22.51 -19.42 38.39
N GLU A 241 23.49 -18.57 38.61
CA GLU A 241 23.26 -17.20 39.10
C GLU A 241 22.43 -16.39 38.10
N ARG A 242 22.75 -16.48 36.81
CA ARG A 242 22.02 -15.81 35.73
C ARG A 242 20.57 -16.29 35.61
N LEU A 243 20.32 -17.59 35.77
CA LEU A 243 18.96 -18.14 35.81
C LEU A 243 18.15 -17.61 37.00
N GLN A 244 18.77 -17.49 38.17
CA GLN A 244 18.13 -16.93 39.35
C GLN A 244 17.79 -15.44 39.14
N GLN A 245 18.72 -14.65 38.60
CA GLN A 245 18.50 -13.26 38.25
C GLN A 245 17.36 -13.10 37.23
N ALA A 246 17.31 -13.94 36.19
CA ALA A 246 16.23 -13.93 35.22
C ALA A 246 14.87 -14.22 35.88
N GLN A 247 14.80 -15.21 36.77
CA GLN A 247 13.59 -15.57 37.50
C GLN A 247 13.09 -14.43 38.39
N GLU A 248 13.98 -13.78 39.15
CA GLU A 248 13.65 -12.64 40.00
C GLU A 248 13.15 -11.46 39.16
N CYS A 249 13.84 -11.13 38.07
CA CYS A 249 13.43 -10.07 37.13
C CYS A 249 12.06 -10.36 36.50
N PHE A 250 11.79 -11.58 36.03
CA PHE A 250 10.49 -11.93 35.46
C PHE A 250 9.37 -11.86 36.51
N THR A 251 9.63 -12.34 37.72
CA THR A 251 8.65 -12.27 38.82
C THR A 251 8.32 -10.82 39.14
N HIS A 252 9.31 -9.94 39.14
CA HIS A 252 9.11 -8.51 39.38
C HIS A 252 8.43 -7.80 38.19
N CYS A 253 8.80 -8.12 36.94
CA CYS A 253 8.22 -7.51 35.74
C CYS A 253 6.76 -7.93 35.52
N TYR A 254 6.44 -9.21 35.77
CA TYR A 254 5.17 -9.81 35.39
C TYR A 254 4.23 -10.13 36.56
N GLY A 255 4.70 -10.06 37.81
CA GLY A 255 3.95 -10.46 39.00
C GLY A 255 3.89 -11.98 39.19
N GLN A 256 3.45 -12.44 40.37
CA GLN A 256 3.23 -13.86 40.60
C GLN A 256 2.20 -14.40 39.59
N GLN A 257 2.50 -15.52 38.94
CA GLN A 257 1.68 -16.14 37.88
C GLN A 257 1.36 -15.22 36.67
N GLN A 258 2.22 -14.25 36.35
CA GLN A 258 2.03 -13.31 35.23
C GLN A 258 0.79 -12.40 35.39
N SER A 259 0.35 -12.15 36.63
CA SER A 259 -0.86 -11.36 36.94
C SER A 259 -0.88 -9.98 36.27
N ARG A 260 0.27 -9.29 36.17
CA ARG A 260 0.38 -7.98 35.50
C ARG A 260 0.17 -8.08 33.99
N LEU A 261 0.67 -9.14 33.35
CA LEU A 261 0.49 -9.35 31.91
C LEU A 261 -0.97 -9.73 31.59
N GLN A 262 -1.60 -10.52 32.45
CA GLN A 262 -3.03 -10.80 32.36
C GLN A 262 -3.85 -9.52 32.55
N GLN A 263 -3.52 -8.69 33.54
CA GLN A 263 -4.20 -7.42 33.76
C GLN A 263 -4.06 -6.47 32.55
N ILE A 264 -2.87 -6.30 31.98
CA ILE A 264 -2.66 -5.44 30.79
C ILE A 264 -3.45 -5.98 29.60
N LYS A 265 -3.48 -7.29 29.38
CA LYS A 265 -4.29 -7.90 28.30
C LYS A 265 -5.77 -7.65 28.52
N VAL A 266 -6.26 -7.83 29.75
CA VAL A 266 -7.67 -7.62 30.10
C VAL A 266 -8.05 -6.14 30.00
N GLU A 267 -7.19 -5.21 30.44
CA GLU A 267 -7.39 -3.77 30.28
C GLU A 267 -7.34 -3.33 28.82
N ASN A 268 -6.45 -3.90 28.01
CA ASN A 268 -6.38 -3.62 26.58
C ASN A 268 -7.61 -4.14 25.83
N LEU A 269 -8.01 -5.40 26.08
CA LEU A 269 -9.24 -5.97 25.54
C LEU A 269 -10.46 -5.16 25.99
N TYR A 270 -10.52 -4.78 27.27
CA TYR A 270 -11.59 -3.91 27.78
C TYR A 270 -11.63 -2.56 27.05
N GLY A 271 -10.47 -1.92 26.81
CA GLY A 271 -10.40 -0.67 26.05
C GLY A 271 -10.80 -0.80 24.57
N GLN A 272 -10.60 -1.97 23.96
CA GLN A 272 -11.08 -2.26 22.60
C GLN A 272 -12.60 -2.50 22.55
N LEU A 273 -13.19 -3.07 23.62
CA LEU A 273 -14.63 -3.28 23.72
C LEU A 273 -15.38 -2.02 24.21
N SER A 274 -14.79 -1.23 25.11
CA SER A 274 -15.40 -0.04 25.68
C SER A 274 -15.26 1.15 24.73
N LEU A 275 -16.08 1.17 23.68
CA LEU A 275 -16.15 2.31 22.78
C LEU A 275 -16.98 3.43 23.41
N ASP A 276 -16.48 4.66 23.30
CA ASP A 276 -17.15 5.85 23.78
C ASP A 276 -18.47 6.08 23.02
N PRO A 277 -19.64 6.08 23.70
CA PRO A 277 -20.94 6.29 23.06
C PRO A 277 -21.01 7.61 22.29
N GLU A 278 -20.31 8.66 22.75
CA GLU A 278 -20.33 9.97 22.07
C GLU A 278 -19.60 9.91 20.73
N LYS A 279 -18.46 9.22 20.68
CA LYS A 279 -17.68 9.02 19.45
C LYS A 279 -18.40 8.12 18.45
N MET A 280 -19.11 7.10 18.96
CA MET A 280 -19.98 6.25 18.13
C MET A 280 -21.10 7.07 17.51
N ASN A 281 -21.81 7.87 18.32
CA ASN A 281 -22.88 8.74 17.86
C ASN A 281 -22.40 9.76 16.83
N LEU A 282 -21.18 10.29 17.00
CA LEU A 282 -20.57 11.22 16.05
C LEU A 282 -20.34 10.55 14.68
N LEU A 283 -19.78 9.33 14.63
CA LEU A 283 -19.63 8.60 13.37
C LEU A 283 -20.98 8.22 12.74
N MET A 284 -21.97 7.84 13.55
CA MET A 284 -23.32 7.59 13.04
C MET A 284 -23.97 8.86 12.48
N SER A 285 -23.72 10.03 13.09
CA SER A 285 -24.21 11.32 12.58
C SER A 285 -23.55 11.72 11.25
N LEU A 286 -22.35 11.22 10.98
CA LEU A 286 -21.66 11.37 9.69
C LEU A 286 -22.21 10.41 8.61
N GLY A 287 -23.19 9.55 8.96
CA GLY A 287 -23.88 8.66 8.03
C GLY A 287 -23.34 7.23 7.99
N PHE A 288 -22.39 6.87 8.86
CA PHE A 288 -21.90 5.50 8.97
C PHE A 288 -22.91 4.61 9.70
N SER A 289 -22.99 3.34 9.30
CA SER A 289 -23.78 2.37 10.04
C SER A 289 -23.18 2.17 11.45
N GLU A 290 -24.01 1.78 12.40
CA GLU A 290 -23.54 1.50 13.77
C GLU A 290 -22.45 0.42 13.79
N GLN A 291 -22.50 -0.55 12.88
CA GLN A 291 -21.50 -1.60 12.74
C GLN A 291 -20.18 -1.06 12.17
N ASP A 292 -20.24 -0.25 11.13
CA ASP A 292 -19.05 0.36 10.52
C ASP A 292 -18.35 1.32 11.48
N ALA A 293 -19.12 2.15 12.20
CA ALA A 293 -18.61 3.05 13.22
C ALA A 293 -17.89 2.27 14.34
N ARG A 294 -18.46 1.12 14.76
CA ARG A 294 -17.88 0.25 15.79
C ARG A 294 -16.58 -0.39 15.35
N LEU A 295 -16.56 -1.01 14.17
CA LEU A 295 -15.37 -1.65 13.63
C LEU A 295 -14.27 -0.63 13.32
N GLY A 296 -14.64 0.53 12.78
CA GLY A 296 -13.73 1.65 12.52
C GLY A 296 -13.07 2.17 13.78
N LEU A 297 -13.84 2.42 14.84
CA LEU A 297 -13.28 2.88 16.12
C LEU A 297 -12.39 1.84 16.79
N ARG A 298 -12.67 0.54 16.65
CA ARG A 298 -11.79 -0.53 17.14
C ARG A 298 -10.46 -0.55 16.41
N ALA A 299 -10.49 -0.50 15.08
CA ALA A 299 -9.29 -0.50 14.25
C ALA A 299 -8.39 0.72 14.55
N CYS A 300 -9.02 1.88 14.78
CA CYS A 300 -8.33 3.16 15.01
C CYS A 300 -8.15 3.52 16.49
N ARG A 301 -8.32 2.57 17.42
CA ARG A 301 -8.13 2.76 18.87
C ARG A 301 -8.90 3.94 19.47
N GLY A 302 -10.12 4.20 18.97
CA GLY A 302 -11.00 5.25 19.47
C GLY A 302 -10.70 6.67 18.97
N ASP A 303 -9.85 6.83 17.95
CA ASP A 303 -9.69 8.08 17.21
C ASP A 303 -10.79 8.21 16.13
N VAL A 304 -11.58 9.28 16.20
CA VAL A 304 -12.71 9.53 15.29
C VAL A 304 -12.24 9.91 13.88
N SER A 305 -11.16 10.67 13.77
CA SER A 305 -10.65 11.15 12.47
C SER A 305 -10.12 9.99 11.65
N GLU A 306 -9.26 9.17 12.26
CA GLU A 306 -8.71 7.98 11.61
C GLU A 306 -9.80 6.94 11.35
N ALA A 307 -10.75 6.76 12.29
CA ALA A 307 -11.90 5.87 12.06
C ALA A 307 -12.77 6.33 10.88
N THR A 308 -12.95 7.64 10.70
CA THR A 308 -13.68 8.20 9.55
C THR A 308 -12.98 7.85 8.24
N ILE A 309 -11.65 8.03 8.18
CA ILE A 309 -10.85 7.70 6.99
C ILE A 309 -10.90 6.19 6.71
N HIS A 310 -10.76 5.36 7.76
CA HIS A 310 -10.77 3.91 7.64
C HIS A 310 -12.14 3.38 7.19
N VAL A 311 -13.23 3.89 7.75
CA VAL A 311 -14.60 3.48 7.39
C VAL A 311 -14.97 3.93 5.98
N THR A 312 -14.64 5.17 5.60
CA THR A 312 -14.90 5.68 4.25
C THR A 312 -14.14 4.87 3.19
N GLN A 313 -12.88 4.54 3.45
CA GLN A 313 -12.08 3.70 2.57
C GLN A 313 -12.68 2.29 2.43
N ARG A 314 -13.08 1.66 3.54
CA ARG A 314 -13.69 0.33 3.53
C ARG A 314 -15.05 0.30 2.83
N GLN A 315 -15.87 1.34 3.00
CA GLN A 315 -17.14 1.47 2.27
C GLN A 315 -16.91 1.61 0.77
N LYS A 316 -15.92 2.42 0.36
CA LYS A 316 -15.54 2.58 -1.04
C LYS A 316 -15.10 1.24 -1.66
N GLU A 317 -14.20 0.52 -0.99
CA GLU A 317 -13.73 -0.81 -1.43
C GLU A 317 -14.89 -1.80 -1.56
N LYS A 318 -15.81 -1.82 -0.58
CA LYS A 318 -17.01 -2.68 -0.61
C LYS A 318 -17.94 -2.31 -1.78
N THR A 319 -18.12 -1.02 -2.07
CA THR A 319 -18.93 -0.58 -3.22
C THR A 319 -18.29 -0.94 -4.55
N GLU A 320 -16.97 -0.75 -4.70
CA GLU A 320 -16.24 -1.12 -5.91
C GLU A 320 -16.29 -2.64 -6.15
N LEU A 321 -16.13 -3.44 -5.09
CA LEU A 321 -16.25 -4.89 -5.17
C LEU A 321 -17.67 -5.34 -5.56
N MET A 322 -18.70 -4.75 -4.96
CA MET A 322 -20.10 -5.02 -5.30
C MET A 322 -20.45 -4.63 -6.74
N GLU A 323 -19.94 -3.49 -7.23
CA GLU A 323 -20.10 -3.08 -8.63
C GLU A 323 -19.38 -4.03 -9.58
N HIS A 324 -18.16 -4.45 -9.24
CA HIS A 324 -17.40 -5.42 -10.00
C HIS A 324 -18.10 -6.78 -10.08
N GLU A 325 -18.65 -7.27 -8.98
CA GLU A 325 -19.46 -8.50 -8.96
C GLU A 325 -20.74 -8.36 -9.79
N ARG A 326 -21.44 -7.22 -9.69
CA ARG A 326 -22.62 -6.95 -10.52
C ARG A 326 -22.29 -6.93 -12.00
N GLU A 327 -21.14 -6.38 -12.37
CA GLU A 327 -20.71 -6.33 -13.77
C GLU A 327 -20.31 -7.73 -14.27
N LYS A 328 -19.60 -8.52 -13.46
CA LYS A 328 -19.35 -9.94 -13.77
C LYS A 328 -20.66 -10.72 -13.97
N ARG A 329 -21.65 -10.54 -13.09
CA ARG A 329 -22.99 -11.16 -13.22
C ARG A 329 -23.69 -10.71 -14.51
N ARG A 330 -23.59 -9.42 -14.87
CA ARG A 330 -24.14 -8.88 -16.12
C ARG A 330 -23.48 -9.52 -17.36
N GLN A 331 -22.16 -9.63 -17.36
CA GLN A 331 -21.39 -10.26 -18.43
C GLN A 331 -21.71 -11.76 -18.54
N CYS A 332 -21.84 -12.45 -17.41
CA CYS A 332 -22.27 -13.85 -17.38
C CYS A 332 -23.65 -14.02 -18.05
N LEU A 333 -24.63 -13.18 -17.72
CA LEU A 333 -25.95 -13.21 -18.36
C LEU A 333 -25.88 -12.90 -19.87
N GLN A 334 -25.04 -11.96 -20.28
CA GLN A 334 -24.81 -11.68 -21.71
C GLN A 334 -24.21 -12.89 -22.44
N ASN A 335 -23.21 -13.54 -21.85
CA ASN A 335 -22.59 -14.74 -22.39
C ASN A 335 -23.57 -15.91 -22.46
N ILE A 336 -24.46 -16.06 -21.47
CA ILE A 336 -25.54 -17.06 -21.51
C ILE A 336 -26.49 -16.75 -22.67
N ASN A 337 -26.92 -15.49 -22.84
CA ASN A 337 -27.80 -15.11 -23.93
C ASN A 337 -27.17 -15.32 -25.31
N THR A 338 -25.87 -15.02 -25.48
CA THR A 338 -25.16 -15.29 -26.74
C THR A 338 -25.02 -16.79 -27.01
N LEU A 339 -24.71 -17.61 -25.99
CA LEU A 339 -24.68 -19.07 -26.12
C LEU A 339 -26.05 -19.66 -26.48
N VAL A 340 -27.14 -19.14 -25.90
CA VAL A 340 -28.50 -19.56 -26.26
C VAL A 340 -28.82 -19.21 -27.71
N LEU A 341 -28.41 -18.03 -28.20
CA LEU A 341 -28.57 -17.64 -29.60
C LEU A 341 -27.77 -18.55 -30.55
N LEU A 342 -26.51 -18.85 -30.21
CA LEU A 342 -25.66 -19.76 -31.00
C LEU A 342 -26.23 -21.18 -31.02
N ASN A 343 -26.68 -21.72 -29.89
CA ASN A 343 -27.31 -23.02 -29.82
C ASN A 343 -28.63 -23.07 -30.61
N ALA A 344 -29.43 -22.00 -30.59
CA ALA A 344 -30.63 -21.90 -31.42
C ALA A 344 -30.30 -21.96 -32.92
N THR A 345 -29.19 -21.35 -33.36
CA THR A 345 -28.72 -21.47 -34.76
C THR A 345 -28.19 -22.87 -35.11
N GLU A 346 -27.50 -23.54 -34.19
CA GLU A 346 -27.04 -24.92 -34.38
C GLU A 346 -28.21 -25.92 -34.43
N THR A 347 -29.27 -25.68 -33.64
CA THR A 347 -30.48 -26.50 -33.64
C THR A 347 -31.25 -26.34 -34.95
N GLN A 348 -31.39 -25.10 -35.45
CA GLN A 348 -32.01 -24.82 -36.75
C GLN A 348 -31.22 -25.42 -37.92
N SER A 349 -29.88 -25.40 -37.86
CA SER A 349 -29.01 -26.05 -38.85
C SER A 349 -29.19 -27.58 -38.86
N SER A 350 -29.26 -28.20 -37.68
CA SER A 350 -29.46 -29.64 -37.54
C SER A 350 -30.84 -30.10 -38.01
N GLU A 351 -31.91 -29.35 -37.68
CA GLU A 351 -33.25 -29.64 -38.19
C GLU A 351 -33.35 -29.48 -39.71
N ARG A 352 -32.70 -28.46 -40.27
CA ARG A 352 -32.64 -28.25 -41.72
C ARG A 352 -31.93 -29.43 -42.41
N GLN A 353 -30.84 -29.92 -41.83
CA GLN A 353 -30.12 -31.10 -42.34
C GLN A 353 -31.02 -32.34 -42.39
N LEU A 354 -31.84 -32.59 -41.37
CA LEU A 354 -32.78 -33.73 -41.34
C LEU A 354 -33.87 -33.61 -42.41
N LYS A 355 -34.40 -32.39 -42.63
CA LYS A 355 -35.39 -32.10 -43.66
C LYS A 355 -34.83 -32.27 -45.08
N LEU A 356 -33.56 -31.90 -45.28
CA LEU A 356 -32.82 -32.13 -46.52
C LEU A 356 -32.68 -33.64 -46.82
N VAL A 357 -32.26 -34.43 -45.82
CA VAL A 357 -32.12 -35.89 -45.94
C VAL A 357 -33.45 -36.56 -46.26
N GLN A 358 -34.56 -36.06 -45.71
CA GLN A 358 -35.90 -36.58 -46.00
C GLN A 358 -36.27 -36.39 -47.49
N LEU A 359 -36.01 -35.22 -48.08
CA LEU A 359 -36.25 -35.00 -49.51
C LEU A 359 -35.30 -35.82 -50.39
N MET A 360 -34.05 -36.01 -49.98
CA MET A 360 -33.12 -36.90 -50.68
C MET A 360 -33.62 -38.35 -50.68
N SER A 361 -34.22 -38.82 -49.59
CA SER A 361 -34.80 -40.17 -49.50
C SER A 361 -36.00 -40.39 -50.42
N LEU A 362 -36.68 -39.31 -50.82
CA LEU A 362 -37.77 -39.33 -51.81
C LEU A 362 -37.25 -39.33 -53.27
N GLY A 363 -35.93 -39.30 -53.46
CA GLY A 363 -35.28 -39.38 -54.78
C GLY A 363 -34.87 -38.04 -55.39
N TYR A 364 -35.00 -36.93 -54.66
CA TYR A 364 -34.59 -35.61 -55.14
C TYR A 364 -33.08 -35.38 -54.95
N GLN A 365 -32.45 -34.69 -55.90
CA GLN A 365 -31.04 -34.30 -55.82
C GLN A 365 -30.81 -33.28 -54.68
N GLN A 366 -29.68 -33.39 -53.98
CA GLN A 366 -29.37 -32.58 -52.79
C GLN A 366 -29.45 -31.07 -53.05
N GLU A 367 -28.92 -30.62 -54.20
CA GLU A 367 -28.88 -29.19 -54.58
C GLU A 367 -30.29 -28.62 -54.87
N VAL A 368 -31.16 -29.45 -55.45
CA VAL A 368 -32.55 -29.11 -55.76
C VAL A 368 -33.40 -29.10 -54.47
N ALA A 369 -33.17 -30.07 -53.59
CA ALA A 369 -33.83 -30.14 -52.29
C ALA A 369 -33.47 -28.97 -51.36
N ASP A 370 -32.18 -28.57 -51.31
CA ASP A 370 -31.73 -27.44 -50.48
C ASP A 370 -32.28 -26.11 -50.97
N SER A 371 -32.31 -25.93 -52.30
CA SER A 371 -32.85 -24.73 -52.94
C SER A 371 -34.36 -24.62 -52.71
N ALA A 372 -35.11 -25.73 -52.84
CA ALA A 372 -36.55 -25.76 -52.57
C ALA A 372 -36.89 -25.53 -51.09
N LEU A 373 -36.11 -26.11 -50.15
CA LEU A 373 -36.28 -25.86 -48.72
C LEU A 373 -35.95 -24.41 -48.34
N SER A 374 -34.93 -23.80 -48.98
CA SER A 374 -34.60 -22.39 -48.78
C SER A 374 -35.73 -21.46 -49.24
N LEU A 375 -36.32 -21.75 -50.40
CA LEU A 375 -37.44 -20.99 -50.97
C LEU A 375 -38.73 -21.12 -50.14
N MET A 376 -38.99 -22.30 -49.60
CA MET A 376 -40.22 -22.60 -48.85
C MET A 376 -40.09 -22.51 -47.33
N GLY A 377 -39.02 -21.86 -46.83
CA GLY A 377 -38.85 -21.58 -45.39
C GLY A 377 -38.67 -22.84 -44.53
N ASN A 378 -37.97 -23.85 -45.04
CA ASN A 378 -37.71 -25.14 -44.40
C ASN A 378 -38.99 -25.98 -44.11
N ASP A 379 -40.01 -25.85 -44.95
CA ASP A 379 -41.24 -26.68 -44.92
C ASP A 379 -41.13 -27.81 -45.97
N VAL A 380 -40.98 -29.06 -45.49
CA VAL A 380 -40.74 -30.23 -46.35
C VAL A 380 -41.93 -30.52 -47.26
N GLN A 381 -43.16 -30.33 -46.78
CA GLN A 381 -44.35 -30.72 -47.52
C GLN A 381 -44.59 -29.76 -48.69
N LYS A 382 -44.43 -28.46 -48.45
CA LYS A 382 -44.51 -27.44 -49.51
C LYS A 382 -43.35 -27.52 -50.49
N ALA A 383 -42.15 -27.87 -50.02
CA ALA A 383 -40.99 -28.09 -50.89
C ALA A 383 -41.20 -29.32 -51.79
N ALA A 384 -41.72 -30.43 -51.25
CA ALA A 384 -42.04 -31.62 -52.03
C ALA A 384 -43.16 -31.38 -53.05
N GLU A 385 -44.22 -30.66 -52.67
CA GLU A 385 -45.32 -30.28 -53.56
C GLU A 385 -44.81 -29.42 -54.74
N MET A 386 -44.00 -28.39 -54.44
CA MET A 386 -43.34 -27.58 -55.47
C MET A 386 -42.47 -28.42 -56.42
N LEU A 387 -41.70 -29.38 -55.88
CA LEU A 387 -40.84 -30.24 -56.68
C LEU A 387 -41.65 -31.26 -57.50
N GLN A 388 -42.79 -31.72 -57.00
CA GLN A 388 -43.68 -32.65 -57.68
C GLN A 388 -44.42 -31.98 -58.85
N ASP A 389 -44.95 -30.78 -58.64
CA ASP A 389 -45.68 -30.02 -59.65
C ASP A 389 -44.80 -29.59 -60.82
N ASN A 390 -43.49 -29.41 -60.57
CA ASN A 390 -42.52 -29.00 -61.58
C ASN A 390 -41.63 -30.16 -62.09
N GLY A 391 -42.04 -31.41 -61.88
CA GLY A 391 -41.36 -32.58 -62.46
C GLY A 391 -39.92 -32.82 -61.96
N GLY A 392 -39.62 -32.40 -60.73
CA GLY A 392 -38.29 -32.53 -60.10
C GLY A 392 -37.30 -31.43 -60.50
N MET A 393 -37.74 -30.39 -61.21
CA MET A 393 -36.91 -29.26 -61.61
C MET A 393 -37.41 -27.98 -60.96
N ILE A 394 -36.50 -27.12 -60.50
CA ILE A 394 -36.87 -25.80 -59.98
C ILE A 394 -37.11 -24.87 -61.18
N PRO A 395 -38.25 -24.18 -61.29
CA PRO A 395 -38.49 -23.21 -62.35
C PRO A 395 -37.38 -22.16 -62.38
N ALA A 396 -36.70 -22.03 -63.53
CA ALA A 396 -35.57 -21.13 -63.73
C ALA A 396 -35.90 -19.64 -63.50
N THR A 397 -37.18 -19.29 -63.39
CA THR A 397 -37.66 -17.92 -63.13
C THR A 397 -37.43 -17.46 -61.68
N LEU A 398 -37.10 -18.37 -60.74
CA LEU A 398 -36.89 -18.04 -59.32
C LEU A 398 -35.41 -18.11 -58.89
N LEU A 399 -34.50 -18.52 -59.76
CA LEU A 399 -33.06 -18.61 -59.50
C LEU A 399 -32.34 -17.37 -60.03
N ALA A 400 -32.43 -16.24 -59.32
CA ALA A 400 -31.50 -15.12 -59.50
C ALA A 400 -30.29 -15.31 -58.55
N PRO A 401 -29.04 -15.13 -59.02
CA PRO A 401 -27.86 -15.61 -58.32
C PRO A 401 -27.38 -14.61 -57.26
N SER A 402 -27.00 -15.12 -56.09
CA SER A 402 -26.01 -14.49 -55.23
C SER A 402 -25.00 -15.56 -54.85
N SER A 403 -23.88 -15.51 -55.57
CA SER A 403 -22.69 -16.32 -55.42
C SER A 403 -22.10 -16.21 -54.01
N SER A 404 -21.98 -17.36 -53.35
CA SER A 404 -21.13 -17.62 -52.20
C SER A 404 -19.65 -17.57 -52.59
N SER A 405 -18.81 -17.03 -51.71
CA SER A 405 -17.42 -17.45 -51.56
C SER A 405 -17.13 -17.59 -50.07
N SER A 406 -16.83 -18.81 -49.65
CA SER A 406 -16.34 -19.16 -48.31
C SER A 406 -15.03 -19.91 -48.46
N GLN A 407 -14.04 -19.57 -47.63
CA GLN A 407 -13.07 -20.54 -47.11
C GLN A 407 -12.61 -20.07 -45.74
N GLU A 408 -12.81 -20.90 -44.71
CA GLU A 408 -11.84 -21.10 -43.62
C GLU A 408 -12.00 -22.53 -43.05
N PRO A 409 -10.92 -23.13 -42.51
CA PRO A 409 -10.89 -24.54 -42.16
C PRO A 409 -11.32 -24.80 -40.70
N SER A 410 -11.93 -25.96 -40.54
CA SER A 410 -12.34 -26.59 -39.28
C SER A 410 -11.17 -27.00 -38.37
N THR A 411 -11.33 -26.78 -37.07
CA THR A 411 -10.66 -27.56 -36.02
C THR A 411 -11.67 -28.02 -34.98
N SER A 412 -11.83 -29.34 -34.88
CA SER A 412 -12.55 -30.02 -33.81
C SER A 412 -11.77 -29.94 -32.51
N ASP A 413 -12.45 -29.59 -31.41
CA ASP A 413 -12.07 -30.04 -30.05
C ASP A 413 -13.27 -29.85 -29.09
N SER A 414 -14.30 -30.66 -29.29
CA SER A 414 -15.44 -30.75 -28.36
C SER A 414 -15.12 -31.78 -27.27
N HIS A 415 -14.57 -31.35 -26.13
CA HIS A 415 -14.80 -31.94 -24.79
C HIS A 415 -14.10 -31.19 -23.62
N GLY A 416 -13.41 -30.07 -23.86
CA GLY A 416 -12.71 -29.31 -22.79
C GLY A 416 -13.51 -28.20 -22.09
N VAL A 417 -14.62 -27.74 -22.68
CA VAL A 417 -15.24 -26.45 -22.29
C VAL A 417 -15.97 -26.53 -20.94
N ASN A 418 -16.60 -27.66 -20.60
CA ASN A 418 -17.39 -27.77 -19.36
C ASN A 418 -16.56 -27.80 -18.07
N LYS A 419 -15.30 -28.27 -18.09
CA LYS A 419 -14.46 -28.27 -16.87
C LYS A 419 -13.88 -26.90 -16.55
N LYS A 420 -13.65 -26.06 -17.56
CA LYS A 420 -13.09 -24.72 -17.38
C LYS A 420 -14.14 -23.77 -16.79
N LEU A 421 -15.38 -23.87 -17.29
CA LEU A 421 -16.52 -23.07 -16.82
C LEU A 421 -16.96 -23.45 -15.40
N VAL A 422 -16.96 -24.74 -15.06
CA VAL A 422 -17.26 -25.21 -13.69
C VAL A 422 -16.18 -24.78 -12.69
N LYS A 423 -14.92 -24.71 -13.11
CA LYS A 423 -13.82 -24.23 -12.27
C LYS A 423 -13.90 -22.71 -12.03
N GLU A 424 -14.34 -21.95 -13.02
CA GLU A 424 -14.62 -20.50 -12.89
C GLU A 424 -15.79 -20.24 -11.91
N LEU A 425 -16.87 -21.02 -11.98
CA LEU A 425 -18.02 -20.90 -11.06
C LEU A 425 -17.70 -21.30 -9.61
N LEU A 426 -16.72 -22.18 -9.39
CA LEU A 426 -16.24 -22.57 -8.06
C LEU A 426 -15.36 -21.51 -7.40
N GLU A 427 -14.81 -20.55 -8.17
CA GLU A 427 -14.07 -19.41 -7.64
C GLU A 427 -14.99 -18.30 -7.11
N ASP A 428 -16.27 -18.32 -7.46
CA ASP A 428 -17.30 -17.38 -6.99
C ASP A 428 -17.93 -17.77 -5.64
N ILE A 429 -17.46 -18.87 -5.00
CA ILE A 429 -17.80 -19.15 -3.60
C ILE A 429 -16.99 -18.19 -2.71
N PRO A 430 -17.63 -17.30 -1.92
CA PRO A 430 -16.95 -16.27 -1.14
C PRO A 430 -15.85 -16.86 -0.24
N ARG A 431 -14.60 -16.41 -0.42
CA ARG A 431 -13.44 -16.80 0.39
C ARG A 431 -13.19 -15.88 1.59
N HIS A 432 -14.15 -15.02 1.96
CA HIS A 432 -13.98 -14.13 3.11
C HIS A 432 -14.63 -14.75 4.34
N GLU A 433 -13.81 -15.45 5.13
CA GLU A 433 -14.17 -16.01 6.45
C GLU A 433 -14.35 -14.94 7.55
N GLU A 434 -14.47 -13.65 7.21
CA GLU A 434 -14.52 -12.56 8.21
C GLU A 434 -15.93 -12.08 8.56
N ASP A 435 -16.98 -12.52 7.85
CA ASP A 435 -18.37 -12.15 8.15
C ASP A 435 -19.02 -13.02 9.26
N TYR A 436 -18.29 -13.97 9.86
CA TYR A 436 -18.84 -14.96 10.81
C TYR A 436 -18.50 -14.73 12.29
N LEU A 437 -18.02 -13.55 12.68
CA LEU A 437 -17.70 -13.23 14.07
C LEU A 437 -18.39 -11.93 14.55
N ASP A 438 -19.69 -11.84 14.29
CA ASP A 438 -20.54 -10.79 14.85
C ASP A 438 -21.08 -11.21 16.23
N LEU A 439 -20.41 -10.78 17.31
CA LEU A 439 -21.06 -10.69 18.61
C LEU A 439 -22.10 -9.55 18.55
N THR A 440 -23.34 -9.83 18.94
CA THR A 440 -24.38 -8.81 19.07
C THR A 440 -24.03 -7.82 20.19
N LEU A 441 -24.57 -6.59 20.13
CA LEU A 441 -24.36 -5.55 21.17
C LEU A 441 -24.71 -6.05 22.59
N GLN A 442 -25.66 -6.98 22.68
CA GLN A 442 -26.07 -7.59 23.95
C GLN A 442 -25.01 -8.57 24.47
N GLU A 443 -24.48 -9.44 23.61
CA GLU A 443 -23.42 -10.40 23.97
C GLU A 443 -22.11 -9.69 24.33
N GLU A 444 -21.79 -8.58 23.65
CA GLU A 444 -20.64 -7.74 23.98
C GLU A 444 -20.80 -7.04 25.33
N ARG A 445 -22.01 -6.56 25.65
CA ARG A 445 -22.31 -5.94 26.96
C ARG A 445 -22.14 -6.94 28.09
N GLU A 446 -22.65 -8.16 27.93
CA GLU A 446 -22.50 -9.23 28.91
C GLU A 446 -21.02 -9.65 29.07
N LEU A 447 -20.26 -9.66 27.98
CA LEU A 447 -18.82 -9.90 28.00
C LEU A 447 -18.07 -8.77 28.72
N MET A 448 -18.42 -7.51 28.47
CA MET A 448 -17.84 -6.35 29.16
C MET A 448 -18.11 -6.38 30.67
N ASP A 449 -19.31 -6.76 31.09
CA ASP A 449 -19.64 -6.88 32.51
C ASP A 449 -18.85 -8.02 33.18
N LYS A 450 -18.71 -9.18 32.50
CA LYS A 450 -17.83 -10.27 32.95
C LYS A 450 -16.36 -9.84 33.06
N ILE A 451 -15.86 -9.07 32.08
CA ILE A 451 -14.50 -8.53 32.10
C ILE A 451 -14.32 -7.53 33.25
N ARG A 452 -15.30 -6.64 33.48
CA ARG A 452 -15.28 -5.68 34.60
C ARG A 452 -15.26 -6.37 35.95
N ASP A 453 -16.04 -7.43 36.13
CA ASP A 453 -16.07 -8.22 37.35
C ASP A 453 -14.78 -9.04 37.56
N SER A 454 -14.12 -9.48 36.48
CA SER A 454 -12.80 -10.09 36.54
C SER A 454 -11.72 -9.08 36.95
N LEU A 455 -11.73 -7.88 36.37
CA LEU A 455 -10.83 -6.78 36.75
C LEU A 455 -11.00 -6.36 38.22
N ARG A 456 -12.25 -6.33 38.73
CA ARG A 456 -12.52 -6.04 40.15
C ARG A 456 -11.97 -7.11 41.08
N ARG A 457 -12.10 -8.39 40.71
CA ARG A 457 -11.53 -9.51 41.48
C ARG A 457 -10.00 -9.47 41.51
N MET A 458 -9.35 -9.32 40.34
CA MET A 458 -7.89 -9.20 40.25
C MET A 458 -7.32 -7.98 40.99
N ARG A 459 -8.09 -6.89 41.10
CA ARG A 459 -7.68 -5.69 41.86
C ARG A 459 -7.75 -5.90 43.37
N ASN A 460 -8.68 -6.73 43.84
CA ASN A 460 -8.84 -7.05 45.26
C ASN A 460 -7.83 -8.12 45.74
N ASP A 461 -7.34 -8.98 44.86
CA ASP A 461 -6.33 -10.00 45.20
C ASP A 461 -4.88 -9.43 45.30
N ASN A 462 -4.68 -8.18 44.88
CA ASN A 462 -3.38 -7.48 44.91
C ASN A 462 -3.28 -6.44 46.05
N GLN A 463 -4.23 -6.44 47.00
CA GLN A 463 -4.30 -5.54 48.15
C GLN A 463 -4.21 -6.35 49.45
#